data_AF-A0A1W2CU12-F1
#
_entry.id   AF-A0A1W2CU12-F1
#
_cell.length_a   1.000
_cell.length_b   1.000
_cell.length_c   1.000
_cell.angle_alpha   90.00
_cell.angle_beta   90.00
_cell.angle_gamma   90.00
#
_symmetry.space_group_name_H-M   'P 1'
#
loop_
_entity.id
_entity.type
_entity.pdbx_description
1 polymer ?
#
loop_
_entity_poly.entity_id
_entity_poly.type
_entity_poly.pdbx_seq_one_letter_code
_entity_poly.pdbx_strand_id
1 'polypeptide(L)'
;MNAIKICEQISFLRRQKGITQEALAKHLGVTNQTISKWESGQCCPDIQFLPRVADYFGVSIDELLGHTPNSSLEALCLSLKKYFSELPEKECFDSAYRLAAQLHEIVMSSGYRNSVHWKEKNYAKEPVSHWGLSARSEAEGCSVRDGDLILFTDSRAWSRLKKAEIRKLACMLEQFADEKVLKVFFTLQDLTMRDSDRYVSAGEIAESLKMNTDDVEKILSELPVTVREDEDEEKYRIDGSAAWIPSVLTLLR
;
A
#
# COMPACT_ATOMS: atom_id res chain seq x y z
N MET A 1 -1.97 -33.74 7.40
CA MET A 1 -3.01 -33.40 8.39
C MET A 1 -2.42 -32.34 9.31
N ASN A 2 -3.03 -31.16 9.41
CA ASN A 2 -2.57 -30.12 10.34
C ASN A 2 -2.82 -30.63 11.77
N ALA A 3 -1.76 -30.84 12.53
CA ALA A 3 -1.87 -31.24 13.94
C ALA A 3 -2.38 -30.04 14.75
N ILE A 4 -3.42 -30.25 15.55
CA ILE A 4 -3.92 -29.27 16.53
C ILE A 4 -2.81 -29.01 17.56
N LYS A 5 -2.46 -27.74 17.80
CA LYS A 5 -1.34 -27.32 18.65
C LYS A 5 -1.76 -26.64 19.95
N ILE A 6 -2.87 -27.08 20.52
CA ILE A 6 -3.48 -26.46 21.70
C ILE A 6 -2.55 -26.39 22.92
N CYS A 7 -1.71 -27.40 23.15
CA CYS A 7 -0.78 -27.43 24.29
C CYS A 7 0.31 -26.34 24.19
N GLU A 8 0.93 -26.20 23.01
CA GLU A 8 1.89 -25.14 22.69
C GLU A 8 1.23 -23.75 22.83
N GLN A 9 -0.01 -23.64 22.34
CA GLN A 9 -0.75 -22.39 22.31
C GLN A 9 -1.16 -21.89 23.70
N ILE A 10 -1.65 -22.77 24.59
CA ILE A 10 -1.97 -22.39 25.98
C ILE A 10 -0.72 -21.89 26.70
N SER A 11 0.41 -22.59 26.53
CA SER A 11 1.70 -22.21 27.13
C SER A 11 2.18 -20.85 26.61
N PHE A 12 2.05 -20.63 25.29
CA PHE A 12 2.39 -19.36 24.64
C PHE A 12 1.54 -18.19 25.17
N LEU A 13 0.20 -18.31 25.13
CA LEU A 13 -0.72 -17.27 25.58
C LEU A 13 -0.54 -16.94 27.06
N ARG A 14 -0.29 -17.96 27.89
CA ARG A 14 0.00 -17.77 29.32
C ARG A 14 1.27 -16.94 29.52
N ARG A 15 2.35 -17.25 28.81
CA ARG A 15 3.63 -16.52 28.89
C ARG A 15 3.50 -15.10 28.35
N GLN A 16 2.77 -14.92 27.24
CA GLN A 16 2.50 -13.60 26.66
C GLN A 16 1.76 -12.68 27.64
N LYS A 17 0.81 -13.24 28.40
CA LYS A 17 0.06 -12.51 29.44
C LYS A 17 0.83 -12.35 30.76
N GLY A 18 2.02 -12.93 30.88
CA GLY A 18 2.92 -12.78 32.04
C GLY A 18 2.44 -13.45 33.33
N ILE A 19 1.59 -14.48 33.24
CA ILE A 19 0.98 -15.14 34.41
C ILE A 19 1.58 -16.52 34.69
N THR A 20 1.44 -17.02 35.92
CA THR A 20 1.87 -18.39 36.30
C THR A 20 0.82 -19.44 35.98
N GLN A 21 1.20 -20.72 35.98
CA GLN A 21 0.26 -21.83 35.78
C GLN A 21 -0.78 -21.89 36.91
N GLU A 22 -0.38 -21.57 38.15
CA GLU A 22 -1.26 -21.47 39.32
C GLU A 22 -2.32 -20.37 39.15
N ALA A 23 -1.93 -19.22 38.59
CA ALA A 23 -2.85 -18.11 38.34
C ALA A 23 -3.91 -18.49 37.30
N LEU A 24 -3.50 -19.15 36.21
CA LEU A 24 -4.41 -19.67 35.20
C LEU A 24 -5.35 -20.75 35.77
N ALA A 25 -4.80 -21.68 36.55
CA ALA A 25 -5.55 -22.75 37.21
C ALA A 25 -6.64 -22.19 38.14
N LYS A 26 -6.27 -21.19 38.95
CA LYS A 26 -7.20 -20.50 39.86
C LYS A 26 -8.36 -19.85 39.12
N HIS A 27 -8.11 -19.21 37.98
CA HIS A 27 -9.16 -18.57 37.19
C HIS A 27 -10.09 -19.59 36.52
N LEU A 28 -9.54 -20.67 36.00
CA LEU A 28 -10.32 -21.71 35.31
C LEU A 28 -11.02 -22.67 36.29
N GLY A 29 -10.70 -22.61 37.58
CA GLY A 29 -11.28 -23.51 38.59
C GLY A 29 -10.74 -24.94 38.47
N VAL A 30 -9.49 -25.09 38.05
CA VAL A 30 -8.81 -26.38 37.91
C VAL A 30 -7.54 -26.40 38.76
N THR A 31 -6.90 -27.56 38.87
CA THR A 31 -5.64 -27.67 39.62
C THR A 31 -4.46 -27.17 38.79
N ASN A 32 -3.40 -26.71 39.45
CA ASN A 32 -2.14 -26.37 38.79
C ASN A 32 -1.59 -27.55 37.97
N GLN A 33 -1.71 -28.77 38.50
CA GLN A 33 -1.32 -29.99 37.81
C GLN A 33 -2.11 -30.19 36.50
N THR A 34 -3.38 -29.81 36.44
CA THR A 34 -4.20 -29.84 35.22
C THR A 34 -3.61 -28.94 34.14
N ILE A 35 -3.25 -27.70 34.48
CA ILE A 35 -2.63 -26.75 33.55
C ILE A 35 -1.26 -27.25 33.08
N SER A 36 -0.45 -27.78 34.00
CA SER A 36 0.86 -28.37 33.67
C SER A 36 0.72 -29.53 32.67
N LYS A 37 -0.28 -30.40 32.84
CA LYS A 37 -0.58 -31.48 31.90
C LYS A 37 -1.06 -30.98 30.53
N TRP A 38 -1.85 -29.90 30.50
CA TRP A 38 -2.26 -29.25 29.25
C TRP A 38 -1.07 -28.67 28.49
N GLU A 39 -0.22 -27.90 29.17
CA GLU A 39 0.94 -27.25 28.54
C GLU A 39 2.03 -28.24 28.12
N SER A 40 2.13 -29.39 28.79
CA SER A 40 3.09 -30.46 28.45
C SER A 40 2.56 -31.48 27.43
N GLY A 41 1.31 -31.33 26.96
CA GLY A 41 0.69 -32.24 26.01
C GLY A 41 0.35 -33.63 26.57
N GLN A 42 0.40 -33.81 27.90
CA GLN A 42 0.03 -35.07 28.55
C GLN A 42 -1.48 -35.31 28.53
N CYS A 43 -2.29 -34.25 28.54
CA CYS A 43 -3.71 -34.30 28.24
C CYS A 43 -4.17 -32.98 27.63
N CYS A 44 -5.34 -32.97 26.99
CA CYS A 44 -5.95 -31.75 26.46
C CYS A 44 -7.06 -31.25 27.39
N PRO A 45 -7.37 -29.95 27.38
CA PRO A 45 -8.60 -29.45 27.99
C PRO A 45 -9.82 -30.11 27.33
N ASP A 46 -10.83 -30.41 28.15
CA ASP A 46 -12.13 -30.85 27.65
C ASP A 46 -12.74 -29.77 26.76
N ILE A 47 -13.57 -30.16 25.78
CA ILE A 47 -14.30 -29.23 24.91
C ILE A 47 -15.07 -28.17 25.69
N GLN A 48 -15.57 -28.51 26.88
CA GLN A 48 -16.28 -27.60 27.79
C GLN A 48 -15.39 -26.49 28.36
N PHE A 49 -14.07 -26.71 28.45
CA PHE A 49 -13.13 -25.69 28.92
C PHE A 49 -12.69 -24.73 27.80
N LEU A 50 -12.83 -25.10 26.52
CA LEU A 50 -12.32 -24.28 25.41
C LEU A 50 -12.88 -22.85 25.40
N PRO A 51 -14.20 -22.61 25.56
CA PRO A 51 -14.72 -21.23 25.59
C PRO A 51 -14.12 -20.43 26.73
N ARG A 52 -14.02 -21.02 27.93
CA ARG A 52 -13.48 -20.33 29.12
C ARG A 52 -12.00 -20.00 29.00
N VAL A 53 -11.23 -20.88 28.38
CA VAL A 53 -9.80 -20.66 28.12
C VAL A 53 -9.63 -19.58 27.04
N ALA A 54 -10.43 -19.63 25.98
CA ALA A 54 -10.42 -18.64 24.89
C ALA A 54 -10.79 -17.24 25.41
N ASP A 55 -11.89 -17.13 26.17
CA ASP A 55 -12.34 -15.89 26.82
C ASP A 55 -11.27 -15.33 27.77
N TYR A 56 -10.62 -16.20 28.53
CA TYR A 56 -9.57 -15.77 29.46
C TYR A 56 -8.39 -15.11 28.73
N PHE A 57 -8.02 -15.60 27.56
CA PHE A 57 -6.94 -15.03 26.76
C PHE A 57 -7.39 -13.94 25.78
N GLY A 58 -8.70 -13.79 25.55
CA GLY A 58 -9.25 -12.85 24.59
C GLY A 58 -9.02 -13.28 23.14
N VAL A 59 -9.02 -14.58 22.89
CA VAL A 59 -8.81 -15.19 21.56
C VAL A 59 -10.03 -16.01 21.15
N SER A 60 -10.16 -16.34 19.87
CA SER A 60 -11.14 -17.30 19.38
C SER A 60 -10.75 -18.75 19.73
N ILE A 61 -11.72 -19.67 19.69
CA ILE A 61 -11.45 -21.11 19.88
C ILE A 61 -10.53 -21.65 18.78
N ASP A 62 -10.66 -21.16 17.56
CA ASP A 62 -9.78 -21.53 16.44
C ASP A 62 -8.33 -21.13 16.72
N GLU A 63 -8.10 -19.90 17.15
CA GLU A 63 -6.78 -19.42 17.57
C GLU A 63 -6.23 -20.21 18.76
N LEU A 64 -7.08 -20.58 19.74
CA LEU A 64 -6.70 -21.41 20.88
C LEU A 64 -6.25 -22.82 20.45
N LEU A 65 -6.89 -23.39 19.44
CA LEU A 65 -6.54 -24.70 18.90
C LEU A 65 -5.26 -24.67 18.04
N GLY A 66 -4.68 -23.49 17.82
CA GLY A 66 -3.62 -23.29 16.84
C GLY A 66 -4.12 -23.53 15.41
N HIS A 67 -5.44 -23.49 15.21
CA HIS A 67 -6.07 -23.54 13.91
C HIS A 67 -6.22 -22.11 13.42
N THR A 68 -5.19 -21.61 12.76
CA THR A 68 -5.42 -20.50 11.84
C THR A 68 -6.16 -21.09 10.64
N PRO A 69 -7.42 -20.68 10.35
CA PRO A 69 -7.98 -21.02 9.04
C PRO A 69 -6.94 -20.61 8.02
N ASN A 70 -6.65 -21.48 7.03
CA ASN A 70 -5.77 -21.16 5.92
C ASN A 70 -6.16 -19.76 5.44
N SER A 71 -5.43 -18.74 5.87
CA SER A 71 -5.70 -17.37 5.47
C SER A 71 -5.10 -17.27 4.09
N SER A 72 -5.83 -17.83 3.13
CA SER A 72 -5.46 -17.74 1.75
C SER A 72 -5.44 -16.26 1.38
N LEU A 73 -4.63 -15.90 0.40
CA LEU A 73 -4.56 -14.52 -0.06
C LEU A 73 -5.98 -14.03 -0.45
N GLU A 74 -6.81 -14.91 -0.99
CA GLU A 74 -8.21 -14.62 -1.30
C GLU A 74 -9.03 -14.24 -0.05
N ALA A 75 -8.90 -14.99 1.05
CA ALA A 75 -9.62 -14.70 2.30
C ALA A 75 -9.18 -13.35 2.91
N LEU A 76 -7.89 -13.04 2.83
CA LEU A 76 -7.36 -11.74 3.24
C LEU A 76 -7.92 -10.60 2.37
N CYS A 77 -7.88 -10.77 1.05
CA CYS A 77 -8.43 -9.79 0.10
C CYS A 77 -9.91 -9.51 0.33
N LEU A 78 -10.71 -10.56 0.61
CA LEU A 78 -12.13 -10.41 0.93
C LEU A 78 -12.34 -9.64 2.24
N SER A 79 -11.52 -9.92 3.25
CA SER A 79 -11.57 -9.24 4.56
C SER A 79 -11.20 -7.76 4.42
N LEU A 80 -10.16 -7.44 3.65
CA LEU A 80 -9.77 -6.07 3.33
C LEU A 80 -10.88 -5.33 2.58
N LYS A 81 -11.49 -5.96 1.56
CA LYS A 81 -12.60 -5.37 0.82
C LYS A 81 -13.77 -5.02 1.75
N LYS A 82 -14.12 -5.94 2.65
CA LYS A 82 -15.16 -5.69 3.67
C LYS A 82 -14.78 -4.53 4.58
N TYR A 83 -13.57 -4.53 5.12
CA TYR A 83 -13.07 -3.45 5.98
C TYR A 83 -13.18 -2.08 5.32
N PHE A 84 -12.71 -1.93 4.07
CA PHE A 84 -12.79 -0.66 3.35
C PHE A 84 -14.22 -0.26 2.99
N SER A 85 -15.13 -1.22 2.77
CA SER A 85 -16.55 -0.92 2.47
C SER A 85 -17.33 -0.39 3.68
N GLU A 86 -16.88 -0.69 4.90
CA GLU A 86 -17.52 -0.28 6.15
C GLU A 86 -16.87 0.99 6.75
N LEU A 87 -15.72 1.41 6.21
CA LEU A 87 -14.93 2.53 6.72
C LEU A 87 -15.50 3.89 6.23
N PRO A 88 -15.52 4.94 7.07
CA PRO A 88 -15.90 6.28 6.63
C PRO A 88 -15.01 6.77 5.48
N GLU A 89 -15.61 7.44 4.48
CA GLU A 89 -14.91 7.92 3.28
C GLU A 89 -13.66 8.73 3.59
N LYS A 90 -13.76 9.66 4.55
CA LYS A 90 -12.65 10.51 5.02
C LYS A 90 -11.46 9.75 5.63
N GLU A 91 -11.67 8.51 6.06
CA GLU A 91 -10.64 7.65 6.67
C GLU A 91 -10.08 6.63 5.68
N CYS A 92 -10.75 6.42 4.54
CA CYS A 92 -10.41 5.42 3.56
C CYS A 92 -8.98 5.59 3.03
N PHE A 93 -8.60 6.81 2.68
CA PHE A 93 -7.26 7.10 2.16
C PHE A 93 -6.15 6.88 3.20
N ASP A 94 -6.32 7.36 4.44
CA ASP A 94 -5.33 7.18 5.51
C ASP A 94 -5.11 5.70 5.83
N SER A 95 -6.20 4.92 5.90
CA SER A 95 -6.13 3.48 6.10
C SER A 95 -5.45 2.74 4.94
N ALA A 96 -5.75 3.12 3.69
CA ALA A 96 -5.09 2.55 2.50
C ALA A 96 -3.60 2.86 2.47
N TYR A 97 -3.23 4.09 2.80
CA TYR A 97 -1.85 4.53 2.90
C TYR A 97 -1.07 3.74 3.96
N ARG A 98 -1.62 3.61 5.17
CA ARG A 98 -1.00 2.83 6.26
C ARG A 98 -0.83 1.36 5.90
N LEU A 99 -1.81 0.77 5.22
CA LEU A 99 -1.71 -0.60 4.72
C LEU A 99 -0.55 -0.74 3.71
N ALA A 100 -0.43 0.18 2.76
CA ALA A 100 0.68 0.19 1.81
C ALA A 100 2.05 0.33 2.50
N ALA A 101 2.16 1.18 3.52
CA ALA A 101 3.37 1.34 4.33
C ALA A 101 3.76 0.04 5.06
N GLN A 102 2.79 -0.65 5.66
CA GLN A 102 3.02 -1.95 6.31
C GLN A 102 3.45 -3.02 5.30
N LEU A 103 2.84 -3.07 4.12
CA LEU A 103 3.25 -4.01 3.08
C LEU A 103 4.70 -3.76 2.64
N HIS A 104 5.11 -2.49 2.53
CA HIS A 104 6.49 -2.14 2.17
C HIS A 104 7.44 -2.62 3.27
N GLU A 105 7.10 -2.38 4.53
CA GLU A 105 7.87 -2.86 5.67
C GLU A 105 8.00 -4.39 5.68
N ILE A 106 6.94 -5.13 5.37
CA ILE A 106 6.98 -6.61 5.29
C ILE A 106 7.95 -7.07 4.20
N VAL A 107 7.96 -6.38 3.04
CA VAL A 107 8.91 -6.63 1.95
C VAL A 107 10.34 -6.28 2.37
N MET A 108 10.55 -5.24 3.19
CA MET A 108 11.86 -4.83 3.69
C MET A 108 12.38 -5.68 4.86
N SER A 109 11.49 -6.24 5.67
CA SER A 109 11.80 -7.02 6.88
C SER A 109 11.76 -8.53 6.60
N SER A 110 11.81 -9.36 7.63
CA SER A 110 11.87 -10.82 7.55
C SER A 110 10.60 -11.51 6.98
N GLY A 111 9.79 -10.82 6.17
CA GLY A 111 8.65 -11.41 5.45
C GLY A 111 9.04 -12.03 4.10
N TYR A 112 9.85 -11.32 3.29
CA TYR A 112 10.32 -11.79 1.97
C TYR A 112 11.82 -12.11 2.04
N ARG A 113 12.18 -13.40 1.92
CA ARG A 113 13.56 -13.94 1.94
C ARG A 113 14.38 -13.67 3.21
N ASN A 114 13.76 -13.36 4.36
CA ASN A 114 14.42 -13.27 5.68
C ASN A 114 15.70 -12.42 5.71
N SER A 115 15.73 -11.29 4.99
CA SER A 115 17.00 -10.62 4.68
C SER A 115 17.46 -9.60 5.73
N VAL A 116 16.58 -9.14 6.64
CA VAL A 116 16.97 -8.14 7.64
C VAL A 116 16.35 -8.39 9.02
N HIS A 117 17.20 -8.41 10.06
CA HIS A 117 16.83 -8.61 11.46
C HIS A 117 16.46 -7.29 12.17
N TRP A 118 15.42 -6.60 11.71
CA TRP A 118 14.85 -5.51 12.49
C TRP A 118 13.90 -6.11 13.55
N LYS A 119 14.34 -6.20 14.80
CA LYS A 119 13.57 -6.91 15.85
C LYS A 119 12.62 -6.04 16.66
N GLU A 120 12.65 -4.71 16.55
CA GLU A 120 12.06 -3.87 17.62
C GLU A 120 11.21 -2.67 17.18
N LYS A 121 10.99 -2.41 15.89
CA LYS A 121 10.37 -1.16 15.45
C LYS A 121 9.01 -1.40 14.76
N ASN A 122 7.94 -0.79 15.31
CA ASN A 122 6.56 -0.89 14.82
C ASN A 122 6.18 0.42 14.12
N TYR A 123 6.35 0.45 12.80
CA TYR A 123 6.25 1.70 12.06
C TYR A 123 4.83 2.08 11.65
N ALA A 124 3.85 1.19 11.87
CA ALA A 124 2.42 1.49 11.71
C ALA A 124 1.92 2.59 12.65
N LYS A 125 2.71 2.94 13.68
CA LYS A 125 2.37 3.90 14.73
C LYS A 125 3.21 5.18 14.71
N GLU A 126 4.25 5.26 13.87
CA GLU A 126 5.08 6.47 13.80
C GLU A 126 4.46 7.52 12.85
N PRO A 127 4.60 8.82 13.16
CA PRO A 127 4.22 9.88 12.23
C PRO A 127 5.01 9.70 10.92
N VAL A 128 4.28 9.71 9.81
CA VAL A 128 4.72 9.36 8.45
C VAL A 128 5.97 10.12 8.00
N SER A 129 6.20 11.31 8.57
CA SER A 129 7.09 12.36 8.06
C SER A 129 8.60 12.19 8.26
N HIS A 130 9.10 11.03 8.69
CA HIS A 130 10.53 10.86 9.03
C HIS A 130 11.25 9.79 8.21
N TRP A 131 10.59 9.19 7.22
CA TRP A 131 11.19 8.17 6.38
C TRP A 131 11.98 8.83 5.24
N GLY A 132 13.28 8.54 5.15
CA GLY A 132 14.08 8.81 3.94
C GLY A 132 13.77 7.79 2.83
N LEU A 133 14.64 7.71 1.81
CA LEU A 133 14.50 6.75 0.72
C LEU A 133 14.74 5.31 1.20
N SER A 134 13.77 4.42 0.98
CA SER A 134 13.91 2.97 1.15
C SER A 134 13.44 2.23 -0.09
N ALA A 135 14.23 1.27 -0.58
CA ALA A 135 13.90 0.51 -1.77
C ALA A 135 14.36 -0.95 -1.67
N ARG A 136 13.58 -1.86 -2.25
CA ARG A 136 13.96 -3.25 -2.48
C ARG A 136 13.55 -3.66 -3.88
N SER A 137 14.53 -4.12 -4.66
CA SER A 137 14.35 -4.57 -6.03
C SER A 137 14.76 -6.04 -6.14
N GLU A 138 13.80 -6.89 -6.52
CA GLU A 138 13.97 -8.33 -6.72
C GLU A 138 13.43 -8.71 -8.11
N ALA A 139 13.69 -9.94 -8.56
CA ALA A 139 13.25 -10.40 -9.87
C ALA A 139 11.70 -10.45 -9.99
N GLU A 140 11.04 -10.71 -8.87
CA GLU A 140 9.59 -10.83 -8.74
C GLU A 140 8.88 -9.46 -8.61
N GLY A 141 9.62 -8.39 -8.28
CA GLY A 141 9.04 -7.06 -8.10
C GLY A 141 9.96 -6.08 -7.35
N CYS A 142 9.54 -4.82 -7.33
CA CYS A 142 10.21 -3.75 -6.60
C CYS A 142 9.21 -3.04 -5.68
N SER A 143 9.69 -2.59 -4.53
CA SER A 143 8.97 -1.66 -3.66
C SER A 143 9.89 -0.52 -3.26
N VAL A 144 9.41 0.72 -3.39
CA VAL A 144 10.14 1.92 -3.00
C VAL A 144 9.24 2.84 -2.18
N ARG A 145 9.84 3.49 -1.19
CA ARG A 145 9.25 4.59 -0.46
C ARG A 145 10.21 5.76 -0.41
N ASP A 146 9.69 6.96 -0.63
CA ASP A 146 10.42 8.23 -0.51
C ASP A 146 9.48 9.25 0.14
N GLY A 147 9.75 9.58 1.42
CA GLY A 147 8.83 10.36 2.25
C GLY A 147 7.44 9.73 2.33
N ASP A 148 6.45 10.45 1.78
CA ASP A 148 5.03 10.04 1.75
C ASP A 148 4.66 9.24 0.49
N LEU A 149 5.58 9.02 -0.46
CA LEU A 149 5.32 8.23 -1.66
C LEU A 149 5.65 6.76 -1.42
N ILE A 150 4.73 5.84 -1.77
CA ILE A 150 4.96 4.40 -1.73
C ILE A 150 4.57 3.79 -3.07
N LEU A 151 5.48 3.04 -3.70
CA LEU A 151 5.26 2.37 -4.97
C LEU A 151 5.58 0.89 -4.86
N PHE A 152 4.73 0.08 -5.48
CA PHE A 152 4.97 -1.35 -5.75
C PHE A 152 4.90 -1.57 -7.24
N THR A 153 5.86 -2.31 -7.78
CA THR A 153 5.88 -2.67 -9.20
C THR A 153 6.12 -4.16 -9.34
N ASP A 154 5.36 -4.79 -10.23
CA ASP A 154 5.70 -6.12 -10.71
C ASP A 154 6.75 -6.00 -11.82
N SER A 155 7.91 -6.61 -11.63
CA SER A 155 8.99 -6.58 -12.60
C SER A 155 8.70 -7.44 -13.85
N ARG A 156 7.58 -8.20 -13.87
CA ARG A 156 7.19 -9.07 -14.99
C ARG A 156 6.88 -8.31 -16.29
N ALA A 157 6.47 -7.05 -16.21
CA ALA A 157 6.18 -6.23 -17.38
C ALA A 157 7.43 -5.55 -17.97
N TRP A 158 8.59 -5.66 -17.31
CA TRP A 158 9.80 -5.04 -17.83
C TRP A 158 10.18 -5.67 -19.16
N SER A 159 10.26 -4.84 -20.18
CA SER A 159 10.75 -5.21 -21.49
C SER A 159 11.80 -4.19 -21.92
N ARG A 160 12.78 -4.66 -22.69
CA ARG A 160 13.80 -3.77 -23.21
C ARG A 160 13.14 -2.76 -24.16
N LEU A 161 13.38 -1.47 -23.90
CA LEU A 161 12.92 -0.38 -24.76
C LEU A 161 13.36 -0.63 -26.21
N LYS A 162 12.39 -0.55 -27.11
CA LYS A 162 12.59 -0.64 -28.56
C LYS A 162 13.15 0.68 -29.07
N LYS A 163 13.88 0.63 -30.19
CA LYS A 163 14.43 1.84 -30.84
C LYS A 163 13.38 2.91 -31.12
N ALA A 164 12.16 2.51 -31.50
CA ALA A 164 11.06 3.44 -31.76
C ALA A 164 10.62 4.19 -30.49
N GLU A 165 10.59 3.50 -29.35
CA GLU A 165 10.24 4.09 -28.06
C GLU A 165 11.33 5.08 -27.62
N ILE A 166 12.61 4.71 -27.76
CA ILE A 166 13.75 5.61 -27.47
C ILE A 166 13.70 6.87 -28.34
N ARG A 167 13.36 6.76 -29.63
CA ARG A 167 13.21 7.93 -30.51
C ARG A 167 12.05 8.82 -30.07
N LYS A 168 10.91 8.23 -29.72
CA LYS A 168 9.75 8.98 -29.21
C LYS A 168 10.13 9.74 -27.93
N LEU A 169 10.85 9.08 -27.02
CA LEU A 169 11.40 9.69 -25.80
C LEU A 169 12.30 10.88 -26.10
N ALA A 170 13.29 10.71 -26.99
CA ALA A 170 14.21 11.78 -27.37
C ALA A 170 13.48 13.00 -27.93
N CYS A 171 12.52 12.78 -28.85
CA CYS A 171 11.72 13.85 -29.44
C CYS A 171 10.89 14.61 -28.38
N MET A 172 10.27 13.90 -27.43
CA MET A 172 9.57 14.56 -26.32
C MET A 172 10.53 15.38 -25.44
N LEU A 173 11.69 14.84 -25.09
CA LEU A 173 12.67 15.55 -24.28
C LEU A 173 13.24 16.79 -24.98
N GLU A 174 13.39 16.76 -26.30
CA GLU A 174 13.77 17.92 -27.10
C GLU A 174 12.73 19.03 -27.04
N GLN A 175 11.43 18.71 -27.06
CA GLN A 175 10.36 19.70 -26.91
C GLN A 175 10.42 20.40 -25.54
N PHE A 176 10.73 19.65 -24.48
CA PHE A 176 10.90 20.21 -23.13
C PHE A 176 12.17 21.06 -22.96
N ALA A 177 13.02 21.18 -23.98
CA ALA A 177 14.11 22.14 -23.98
C ALA A 177 13.65 23.57 -24.30
N ASP A 178 12.45 23.76 -24.87
CA ASP A 178 11.89 25.08 -25.19
C ASP A 178 11.19 25.69 -23.98
N GLU A 179 11.58 26.92 -23.62
CA GLU A 179 11.02 27.68 -22.49
C GLU A 179 9.50 27.91 -22.63
N LYS A 180 9.00 28.18 -23.84
CA LYS A 180 7.56 28.39 -24.08
C LYS A 180 6.78 27.10 -23.85
N VAL A 181 7.32 25.98 -24.31
CA VAL A 181 6.70 24.65 -24.10
C VAL A 181 6.62 24.35 -22.60
N LEU A 182 7.70 24.59 -21.84
CA LEU A 182 7.70 24.43 -20.39
C LEU A 182 6.66 25.32 -19.71
N LYS A 183 6.54 26.59 -20.11
CA LYS A 183 5.55 27.52 -19.55
C LYS A 183 4.11 27.05 -19.79
N VAL A 184 3.79 26.65 -21.02
CA VAL A 184 2.45 26.10 -21.37
C VAL A 184 2.18 24.84 -20.57
N PHE A 185 3.13 23.91 -20.53
CA PHE A 185 3.01 22.65 -19.81
C PHE A 185 2.75 22.85 -18.31
N PHE A 186 3.60 23.62 -17.61
CA PHE A 186 3.44 23.82 -16.17
C PHE A 186 2.21 24.65 -15.83
N THR A 187 1.80 25.59 -16.69
CA THR A 187 0.55 26.34 -16.49
C THR A 187 -0.66 25.43 -16.62
N LEU A 188 -0.71 24.61 -17.68
CA LEU A 188 -1.75 23.60 -17.85
C LEU A 188 -1.80 22.64 -16.64
N GLN A 189 -0.63 22.22 -16.15
CA GLN A 189 -0.54 21.37 -14.96
C GLN A 189 -1.10 22.08 -13.72
N ASP A 190 -0.68 23.31 -13.44
CA ASP A 190 -1.11 24.07 -12.25
C ASP A 190 -2.62 24.33 -12.25
N LEU A 191 -3.19 24.63 -13.42
CA LEU A 191 -4.63 24.86 -13.58
C LEU A 191 -5.45 23.58 -13.36
N THR A 192 -4.89 22.40 -13.64
CA THR A 192 -5.65 21.13 -13.66
C THR A 192 -5.29 20.19 -12.51
N MET A 193 -4.18 20.38 -11.80
CA MET A 193 -3.67 19.41 -10.82
C MET A 193 -4.56 19.22 -9.59
N ARG A 194 -5.37 20.22 -9.23
CA ARG A 194 -6.19 20.19 -8.01
C ARG A 194 -7.57 19.56 -8.18
N ASP A 195 -8.00 19.38 -9.42
CA ASP A 195 -9.32 18.88 -9.78
C ASP A 195 -9.16 17.86 -10.90
N SER A 196 -9.46 16.59 -10.64
CA SER A 196 -9.29 15.48 -11.59
C SER A 196 -10.17 15.60 -12.83
N ASP A 197 -11.28 16.33 -12.74
CA ASP A 197 -12.28 16.44 -13.81
C ASP A 197 -12.14 17.73 -14.62
N ARG A 198 -11.27 18.65 -14.18
CA ARG A 198 -11.03 19.93 -14.86
C ARG A 198 -10.21 19.77 -16.14
N TYR A 199 -10.71 20.35 -17.22
CA TYR A 199 -9.98 20.60 -18.47
C TYR A 199 -10.00 22.11 -18.73
N VAL A 200 -8.96 22.63 -19.36
CA VAL A 200 -8.81 24.07 -19.60
C VAL A 200 -8.58 24.35 -21.07
N SER A 201 -9.13 25.45 -21.59
CA SER A 201 -8.95 25.79 -23.00
C SER A 201 -7.58 26.43 -23.27
N ALA A 202 -7.18 26.45 -24.54
CA ALA A 202 -5.97 27.15 -24.94
C ALA A 202 -6.03 28.66 -24.60
N GLY A 203 -7.22 29.26 -24.67
CA GLY A 203 -7.44 30.67 -24.31
C GLY A 203 -7.16 30.95 -22.83
N GLU A 204 -7.61 30.09 -21.92
CA GLU A 204 -7.35 30.22 -20.47
C GLU A 204 -5.85 30.17 -20.16
N ILE A 205 -5.12 29.25 -20.80
CA ILE A 205 -3.67 29.12 -20.65
C ILE A 205 -2.96 30.35 -21.23
N ALA A 206 -3.40 30.82 -22.40
CA ALA A 206 -2.84 31.97 -23.09
C ALA A 206 -3.02 33.26 -22.27
N GLU A 207 -4.18 33.45 -21.64
CA GLU A 207 -4.44 34.58 -20.74
C GLU A 207 -3.50 34.56 -19.53
N SER A 208 -3.34 33.40 -18.88
CA SER A 208 -2.42 33.23 -17.74
C SER A 208 -0.97 33.55 -18.10
N LEU A 209 -0.52 33.14 -19.29
CA LEU A 209 0.85 33.32 -19.76
C LEU A 209 1.09 34.64 -20.51
N LYS A 210 0.04 35.39 -20.83
CA LYS A 210 0.08 36.55 -21.75
C LYS A 210 0.70 36.18 -23.10
N MET A 211 0.28 35.04 -23.65
CA MET A 211 0.71 34.51 -24.94
C MET A 211 -0.44 34.58 -25.97
N ASN A 212 -0.13 34.39 -27.25
CA ASN A 212 -1.17 34.21 -28.27
C ASN A 212 -1.79 32.81 -28.14
N THR A 213 -3.11 32.71 -28.23
CA THR A 213 -3.86 31.44 -28.21
C THR A 213 -3.38 30.49 -29.30
N ASP A 214 -3.14 30.97 -30.52
CA ASP A 214 -2.67 30.14 -31.65
C ASP A 214 -1.31 29.47 -31.35
N ASP A 215 -0.42 30.19 -30.66
CA ASP A 215 0.89 29.66 -30.26
C ASP A 215 0.73 28.57 -29.19
N VAL A 216 -0.23 28.75 -28.27
CA VAL A 216 -0.54 27.77 -27.22
C VAL A 216 -1.17 26.51 -27.83
N GLU A 217 -2.15 26.65 -28.73
CA GLU A 217 -2.76 25.51 -29.45
C GLU A 217 -1.73 24.70 -30.22
N LYS A 218 -0.82 25.38 -30.92
CA LYS A 218 0.27 24.72 -31.62
C LYS A 218 1.15 23.91 -30.66
N ILE A 219 1.54 24.48 -29.52
CA ILE A 219 2.33 23.77 -28.51
C ILE A 219 1.55 22.59 -27.93
N LEU A 220 0.26 22.77 -27.63
CA LEU A 220 -0.60 21.71 -27.09
C LEU A 220 -0.76 20.54 -28.06
N SER A 221 -0.83 20.80 -29.37
CA SER A 221 -0.90 19.76 -30.41
C SER A 221 0.31 18.82 -30.43
N GLU A 222 1.43 19.27 -29.86
CA GLU A 222 2.70 18.54 -29.81
C GLU A 222 2.97 17.92 -28.42
N LEU A 223 2.19 18.28 -27.39
CA LEU A 223 2.31 17.78 -26.03
C LEU A 223 1.44 16.53 -25.80
N PRO A 224 1.80 15.66 -24.82
CA PRO A 224 0.98 14.52 -24.42
C PRO A 224 -0.22 14.98 -23.60
N VAL A 225 -1.27 15.44 -24.29
CA VAL A 225 -2.50 15.95 -23.70
C VAL A 225 -3.73 15.14 -24.09
N THR A 226 -4.65 14.99 -23.14
CA THR A 226 -6.01 14.52 -23.38
C THR A 226 -6.85 15.72 -23.80
N VAL A 227 -7.59 15.58 -24.90
CA VAL A 227 -8.50 16.60 -25.43
C VAL A 227 -9.95 16.20 -25.17
N ARG A 228 -10.78 17.17 -24.77
CA ARG A 228 -12.25 17.07 -24.72
C ARG A 228 -12.85 18.22 -25.50
N GLU A 229 -13.82 17.91 -26.34
CA GLU A 229 -14.66 18.92 -27.00
C GLU A 229 -15.81 19.31 -26.07
N ASP A 230 -15.99 20.61 -25.85
CA ASP A 230 -17.09 21.16 -25.03
C ASP A 230 -17.58 22.46 -25.69
N GLU A 231 -18.86 22.51 -26.07
CA GLU A 231 -19.51 23.69 -26.67
C GLU A 231 -18.69 24.39 -27.79
N ASP A 232 -18.15 23.62 -28.73
CA ASP A 232 -17.31 24.08 -29.86
C ASP A 232 -15.89 24.57 -29.50
N GLU A 233 -15.40 24.33 -28.28
CA GLU A 233 -14.04 24.64 -27.84
C GLU A 233 -13.28 23.37 -27.39
N GLU A 234 -12.04 23.20 -27.84
CA GLU A 234 -11.15 22.15 -27.33
C GLU A 234 -10.61 22.52 -25.94
N LYS A 235 -10.75 21.59 -25.00
CA LYS A 235 -10.19 21.70 -23.65
C LYS A 235 -9.17 20.60 -23.41
N TYR A 236 -8.08 20.97 -22.77
CA TYR A 236 -6.87 20.18 -22.66
C TYR A 236 -6.57 19.82 -21.20
N ARG A 237 -5.87 18.70 -21.03
CA ARG A 237 -5.29 18.25 -19.76
C ARG A 237 -4.07 17.39 -20.05
N ILE A 238 -3.02 17.45 -19.22
CA ILE A 238 -1.86 16.56 -19.39
C ILE A 238 -2.27 15.10 -19.17
N ASP A 239 -1.83 14.21 -20.05
CA ASP A 239 -2.02 12.77 -19.93
C ASP A 239 -1.47 12.23 -18.60
N GLY A 240 -2.27 11.45 -17.88
CA GLY A 240 -1.85 10.81 -16.62
C GLY A 240 -1.74 11.75 -15.41
N SER A 241 -2.18 13.02 -15.53
CA SER A 241 -2.11 14.05 -14.49
C SER A 241 -2.80 13.72 -13.16
N ALA A 242 -3.64 12.68 -13.09
CA ALA A 242 -4.21 12.20 -11.83
C ALA A 242 -3.14 11.64 -10.85
N ALA A 243 -1.96 11.25 -11.35
CA ALA A 243 -0.94 10.58 -10.55
C ALA A 243 0.12 11.52 -9.93
N TRP A 244 0.01 12.85 -10.09
CA TRP A 244 1.05 13.84 -9.70
C TRP A 244 2.43 13.61 -10.35
N ILE A 245 2.56 12.61 -11.22
CA ILE A 245 3.73 12.30 -11.99
C ILE A 245 3.34 12.62 -13.44
N PRO A 246 3.78 13.75 -14.00
CA PRO A 246 3.57 14.00 -15.41
C PRO A 246 4.14 12.84 -16.21
N SER A 247 3.44 12.41 -17.25
CA SER A 247 3.82 11.24 -18.07
C SER A 247 5.28 11.27 -18.55
N VAL A 248 5.85 12.47 -18.66
CA VAL A 248 7.25 12.77 -18.99
C VAL A 248 8.24 12.25 -17.94
N LEU A 249 7.91 12.32 -16.65
CA LEU A 249 8.77 11.82 -15.57
C LEU A 249 8.67 10.30 -15.40
N THR A 250 7.52 9.68 -15.73
CA THR A 250 7.40 8.21 -15.81
C THR A 250 8.26 7.61 -16.93
N LEU A 251 8.65 8.42 -17.91
CA LEU A 251 9.46 8.02 -19.07
C LEU A 251 10.98 8.19 -18.83
N LEU A 252 11.36 8.90 -17.76
CA LEU A 252 12.74 9.15 -17.34
C LEU A 252 13.25 8.18 -16.26
N ARG A 253 12.49 7.11 -15.97
CA ARG A 253 12.89 6.02 -15.05
C ARG A 253 13.15 4.72 -15.79
#